data_AF-A9FWP6-F1
#
_entry.id   AF-A9FWP6-F1
#
_cell.length_a   1.000
_cell.length_b   1.000
_cell.length_c   1.000
_cell.angle_alpha   90.00
_cell.angle_beta   90.00
_cell.angle_gamma   90.00
#
_symmetry.space_group_name_H-M   'P 1'
#
loop_
_entity.id
_entity.type
_entity.pdbx_description
1 polymer ?
#
loop_
_entity_poly.entity_id
_entity_poly.type
_entity_poly.pdbx_seq_one_letter_code
_entity_poly.pdbx_strand_id
1 'polypeptide(L)'
;MPSFLAGLMIVASSDLLMNAPMPLVHAVAGVLGLVVREAPIALPPVPFALLWHERFQADPAHRWARERIAAAMRRRLGLDQHPRRGAAGGRAQDREPLQRVRRPERPRRS
;
A
#
# COMPACT_ATOMS: atom_id res chain seq x y z
N MET A 1 6.96 -9.02 -17.95
CA MET A 1 5.91 -8.02 -17.70
C MET A 1 5.13 -8.42 -16.46
N PRO A 2 5.30 -7.77 -15.29
CA PRO A 2 4.53 -8.13 -14.10
C PRO A 2 3.11 -7.52 -14.21
N SER A 3 2.14 -8.32 -14.65
CA SER A 3 0.73 -7.91 -14.75
C SER A 3 -0.18 -8.97 -14.16
N PHE A 4 -1.02 -8.59 -13.20
CA PHE A 4 -2.02 -9.50 -12.61
C PHE A 4 -3.03 -9.98 -13.65
N LEU A 5 -3.48 -9.10 -14.54
CA LEU A 5 -4.45 -9.47 -15.57
C LEU A 5 -3.87 -10.52 -16.52
N ALA A 6 -2.62 -10.32 -16.98
CA ALA A 6 -1.96 -11.31 -17.83
C ALA A 6 -1.77 -12.65 -17.10
N GLY A 7 -1.42 -12.62 -15.81
CA GLY A 7 -1.34 -13.84 -14.99
C GLY A 7 -2.68 -14.58 -14.88
N LEU A 8 -3.78 -13.85 -14.65
CA LEU A 8 -5.13 -14.43 -14.60
C LEU A 8 -5.57 -15.03 -15.94
N MET A 9 -5.18 -14.41 -17.07
CA MET A 9 -5.42 -14.97 -18.40
C MET A 9 -4.67 -16.29 -18.62
N ILE A 10 -3.43 -16.39 -18.15
CA ILE A 10 -2.64 -17.63 -18.23
C ILE A 10 -3.26 -18.72 -17.37
N VAL A 11 -3.67 -18.38 -16.14
CA VAL A 11 -4.37 -19.32 -15.24
C VAL A 11 -5.65 -19.84 -15.86
N ALA A 12 -6.41 -19.00 -16.57
CA ALA A 12 -7.65 -19.42 -17.23
C ALA A 12 -7.43 -20.46 -18.35
N SER A 13 -6.23 -20.57 -18.91
CA SER A 13 -5.89 -21.50 -20.00
C SER A 13 -4.87 -22.57 -19.59
N SER A 14 -4.65 -22.79 -18.29
CA SER A 14 -3.65 -23.76 -17.80
C SER A 14 -4.09 -24.41 -16.49
N ASP A 15 -3.29 -25.37 -16.01
CA ASP A 15 -3.49 -26.02 -14.71
C ASP A 15 -2.66 -25.33 -13.60
N LEU A 16 -2.67 -24.00 -13.62
CA LEU A 16 -1.96 -23.17 -12.64
C LEU A 16 -2.95 -22.52 -11.68
N LEU A 17 -2.45 -22.12 -10.51
CA LEU A 17 -3.17 -21.27 -9.57
C LEU A 17 -2.39 -19.98 -9.32
N MET A 18 -3.11 -18.93 -8.96
CA MET A 18 -2.51 -17.63 -8.67
C MET A 18 -3.28 -16.91 -7.56
N ASN A 19 -2.54 -16.21 -6.70
CA ASN A 19 -3.11 -15.23 -5.79
C ASN A 19 -3.05 -13.83 -6.43
N ALA A 20 -4.15 -13.08 -6.34
CA ALA A 20 -4.27 -11.73 -6.90
C ALA A 20 -5.18 -10.85 -6.01
N PRO A 21 -5.08 -9.52 -6.10
CA PRO A 21 -5.94 -8.62 -5.34
C PRO A 21 -7.43 -8.90 -5.58
N MET A 22 -8.18 -9.16 -4.50
CA MET A 22 -9.60 -9.54 -4.56
C MET A 22 -10.47 -8.62 -5.43
N PRO A 23 -10.31 -7.27 -5.42
CA PRO A 23 -11.09 -6.40 -6.28
C PRO A 23 -10.92 -6.67 -7.79
N LEU A 24 -9.74 -7.12 -8.20
CA LEU A 24 -9.47 -7.51 -9.59
C LEU A 24 -10.12 -8.87 -9.89
N VAL A 25 -9.93 -9.85 -9.01
CA VAL A 25 -10.51 -11.19 -9.15
C VAL A 25 -12.02 -11.12 -9.28
N HIS A 26 -12.70 -10.36 -8.41
CA HIS A 26 -14.16 -10.15 -8.49
C HIS A 26 -14.61 -9.52 -9.81
N ALA A 27 -13.78 -8.69 -10.44
CA ALA A 27 -14.14 -8.04 -11.69
C ALA A 27 -14.02 -8.96 -12.92
N VAL A 28 -13.13 -9.96 -12.87
CA VAL A 28 -12.79 -10.75 -14.07
C VAL A 28 -13.04 -12.25 -13.94
N ALA A 29 -13.17 -12.81 -12.73
CA ALA A 29 -13.27 -14.25 -12.53
C ALA A 29 -14.45 -14.87 -13.30
N GLY A 30 -15.63 -14.23 -13.26
CA GLY A 30 -16.80 -14.71 -14.00
C GLY A 30 -16.61 -14.68 -15.52
N VAL A 31 -15.92 -13.66 -16.03
CA VAL A 31 -15.63 -13.53 -17.48
C VAL A 31 -14.61 -14.57 -17.93
N LEU A 32 -13.62 -14.88 -17.08
CA LEU A 32 -12.55 -15.82 -17.36
C LEU A 32 -12.90 -17.28 -16.99
N GLY A 33 -14.10 -17.54 -16.47
CA GLY A 33 -14.49 -18.87 -16.00
C GLY A 33 -13.67 -19.38 -14.81
N LEU A 34 -13.04 -18.47 -14.05
CA LEU A 34 -12.18 -18.81 -12.93
C LEU A 34 -12.98 -19.06 -11.65
N VAL A 35 -12.54 -20.07 -10.90
CA VAL A 35 -13.08 -20.37 -9.58
C VAL A 35 -12.23 -19.70 -8.52
N VAL A 36 -12.88 -18.93 -7.64
CA VAL A 36 -12.22 -18.25 -6.50
C VAL A 36 -12.31 -19.12 -5.25
N ARG A 37 -11.20 -19.22 -4.52
CA ARG A 37 -11.08 -19.95 -3.25
C ARG A 37 -10.30 -19.10 -2.24
N GLU A 38 -10.58 -19.33 -0.96
CA GLU A 38 -9.78 -18.78 0.13
C GLU A 38 -8.33 -19.27 0.03
N ALA A 39 -7.39 -18.39 0.38
CA ALA A 39 -5.98 -18.75 0.36
C ALA A 39 -5.70 -19.83 1.44
N PRO A 40 -4.85 -20.83 1.16
CA PRO A 40 -4.53 -21.90 2.11
C PRO A 40 -3.68 -21.42 3.30
N ILE A 41 -3.25 -20.15 3.26
CA ILE A 41 -2.47 -19.49 4.31
C ILE A 41 -3.09 -18.13 4.61
N ALA A 42 -2.91 -17.67 5.86
CA ALA A 42 -3.32 -16.32 6.23
C ALA A 42 -2.42 -15.29 5.52
N LEU A 43 -3.01 -14.48 4.65
CA LEU A 43 -2.30 -13.41 3.95
C LEU A 43 -2.45 -12.10 4.71
N PRO A 44 -1.36 -11.32 4.91
CA PRO A 44 -1.47 -10.01 5.50
C PRO A 44 -2.28 -9.08 4.58
N PRO A 45 -3.08 -8.16 5.15
CA PRO A 45 -3.79 -7.18 4.36
C PRO A 45 -2.81 -6.26 3.65
N VAL A 46 -3.08 -5.97 2.37
CA VAL A 46 -2.26 -5.06 1.56
C VAL A 46 -2.77 -3.63 1.78
N PRO A 47 -1.96 -2.72 2.36
CA PRO A 47 -2.40 -1.35 2.58
C PRO A 47 -2.47 -0.59 1.25
N PHE A 48 -3.53 0.20 1.08
CA PHE A 48 -3.64 1.16 -0.02
C PHE A 48 -3.25 2.55 0.48
N ALA A 49 -2.28 3.16 -0.19
CA ALA A 49 -1.83 4.52 0.09
C ALA A 49 -1.99 5.41 -1.14
N LEU A 50 -2.34 6.67 -0.90
CA LEU A 50 -2.24 7.74 -1.89
C LEU A 50 -0.98 8.53 -1.57
N LEU A 51 -0.09 8.67 -2.55
CA LEU A 51 1.20 9.33 -2.40
C LEU A 51 1.20 10.59 -3.25
N TRP A 52 1.76 11.68 -2.72
CA TRP A 52 1.92 12.93 -3.44
C TRP A 52 3.15 13.67 -2.91
N HIS A 53 3.67 14.59 -3.73
CA HIS A 53 4.78 15.44 -3.30
C HIS A 53 4.28 16.56 -2.39
N GLU A 54 5.06 16.88 -1.36
CA GLU A 54 4.78 17.95 -0.37
C GLU A 54 4.43 19.32 -1.00
N ARG A 55 5.00 19.65 -2.17
CA ARG A 55 4.68 20.89 -2.91
C ARG A 55 3.17 21.04 -3.20
N PHE A 56 2.45 19.94 -3.34
CA PHE A 56 1.01 19.90 -3.61
C PHE A 56 0.17 19.66 -2.34
N GLN A 57 0.77 19.78 -1.15
CA GLN A 57 0.06 19.59 0.11
C GLN A 57 -1.07 20.62 0.26
N ALA A 58 -0.77 21.90 -0.02
CA ALA A 58 -1.69 23.02 0.14
C ALA A 58 -2.54 23.32 -1.12
N ASP A 59 -2.24 22.67 -2.25
CA ASP A 59 -2.95 22.92 -3.51
C ASP A 59 -4.44 22.49 -3.41
N PRO A 60 -5.40 23.40 -3.66
CA PRO A 60 -6.83 23.09 -3.52
C PRO A 60 -7.33 22.00 -4.47
N ALA A 61 -6.84 21.97 -5.72
CA ALA A 61 -7.26 20.98 -6.70
C ALA A 61 -6.77 19.57 -6.32
N HIS A 62 -5.52 19.46 -5.86
CA HIS A 62 -4.98 18.22 -5.33
C HIS A 62 -5.74 17.77 -4.09
N ARG A 63 -6.04 18.68 -3.15
CA ARG A 63 -6.82 18.34 -1.95
C ARG A 63 -8.17 17.75 -2.32
N TRP A 64 -8.92 18.43 -3.20
CA TRP A 64 -10.22 17.94 -3.67
C TRP A 64 -10.11 16.55 -4.29
N ALA A 65 -9.16 16.33 -5.19
CA ALA A 65 -8.97 15.04 -5.86
C ALA A 65 -8.63 13.92 -4.86
N ARG A 66 -7.70 14.20 -3.92
CA ARG A 66 -7.31 13.24 -2.87
C ARG A 66 -8.50 12.85 -2.00
N GLU A 67 -9.34 13.80 -1.62
CA GLU A 67 -10.54 13.54 -0.83
C GLU A 67 -11.56 12.68 -1.58
N ARG A 68 -11.76 12.92 -2.89
CA ARG A 68 -12.66 12.12 -3.72
C ARG A 68 -12.16 10.69 -3.91
N ILE A 69 -10.87 10.53 -4.20
CA ILE A 69 -10.24 9.21 -4.31
C ILE A 69 -10.34 8.47 -2.97
N ALA A 70 -9.98 9.11 -1.85
CA ALA A 70 -10.04 8.50 -0.53
C ALA A 70 -11.47 8.06 -0.17
N ALA A 71 -12.47 8.90 -0.43
CA ALA A 71 -13.87 8.57 -0.19
C ALA A 71 -14.38 7.42 -1.08
N ALA A 72 -13.95 7.35 -2.34
CA ALA A 72 -14.28 6.23 -3.22
C ALA A 72 -13.61 4.92 -2.75
N MET A 73 -12.34 4.99 -2.34
CA MET A 73 -11.59 3.81 -1.90
C MET A 73 -12.09 3.28 -0.56
N ARG A 74 -12.46 4.14 0.41
CA ARG A 74 -13.05 3.68 1.67
C ARG A 74 -14.33 2.88 1.47
N ARG A 75 -15.22 3.38 0.60
CA ARG A 75 -16.46 2.67 0.22
C ARG A 75 -16.16 1.33 -0.43
N ARG A 76 -15.22 1.27 -1.38
CA ARG A 76 -14.85 0.02 -2.07
C ARG A 76 -14.18 -1.01 -1.17
N LEU A 77 -13.34 -0.56 -0.24
CA LEU A 77 -12.59 -1.42 0.67
C LEU A 77 -13.37 -1.77 1.95
N GLY A 78 -14.58 -1.25 2.12
CA GLY A 78 -15.36 -1.46 3.34
C GLY A 78 -14.74 -0.83 4.59
N LEU A 79 -13.84 0.14 4.44
CA LEU A 79 -13.15 0.80 5.56
C LEU A 79 -14.06 1.74 6.37
N ASP A 80 -15.22 2.09 5.83
CA ASP A 80 -16.25 2.85 6.55
C ASP A 80 -16.97 1.98 7.60
N GLN A 81 -16.81 0.64 7.53
CA GLN A 81 -17.57 -0.34 8.31
C GLN A 81 -16.83 -0.86 9.56
N HIS A 82 -15.56 -0.49 9.73
CA HIS A 82 -14.75 -0.87 10.89
C HIS A 82 -14.43 0.37 11.74
N PRO A 83 -14.90 0.45 12.99
CA PRO A 83 -14.46 1.52 13.89
C PRO A 83 -12.95 1.39 14.02
N ARG A 84 -12.24 2.53 13.90
CA ARG A 84 -10.78 2.59 14.07
C ARG A 84 -10.42 1.91 15.39
N ARG A 85 -10.00 0.64 15.35
CA ARG A 85 -9.32 0.01 16.47
C ARG A 85 -8.07 0.85 16.67
N GLY A 86 -8.03 1.51 17.83
CA GLY A 86 -7.23 2.70 18.06
C GLY A 86 -5.81 2.58 17.54
N ALA A 87 -5.30 3.70 17.05
CA ALA A 87 -3.87 3.93 17.00
C ALA A 87 -3.27 3.43 18.31
N ALA A 88 -2.59 2.29 18.25
CA ALA A 88 -1.68 1.89 19.30
C ALA A 88 -0.64 3.01 19.33
N GLY A 89 -0.70 3.79 20.40
CA GLY A 89 0.25 4.85 20.68
C GLY A 89 1.65 4.27 20.80
N GLY A 90 2.36 4.16 19.68
CA GLY A 90 3.79 4.20 19.64
C GLY A 90 4.19 5.65 19.80
N ARG A 91 4.61 6.02 21.02
CA ARG A 91 5.18 7.33 21.32
C ARG A 91 6.26 7.64 20.29
N ALA A 92 6.08 8.72 19.55
CA ALA A 92 7.17 9.40 18.86
C ALA A 92 8.01 10.12 19.93
N GLN A 93 8.78 9.36 20.70
CA GLN A 93 9.73 9.92 21.67
C GLN A 93 10.88 8.94 21.89
N ASP A 94 11.62 8.65 20.82
CA ASP A 94 13.00 8.16 20.84
C ASP A 94 13.66 8.60 19.52
N ARG A 95 13.87 9.92 19.40
CA ARG A 95 14.89 10.46 18.49
C ARG A 95 16.13 10.71 19.34
N GLU A 96 17.02 9.73 19.43
CA GLU A 96 18.41 10.02 19.81
C GLU A 96 18.94 11.12 18.87
N PRO A 97 19.52 12.21 19.41
CA PRO A 97 20.15 13.21 18.56
C PRO A 97 21.39 12.60 17.91
N LEU A 98 21.49 12.69 16.58
CA LEU A 98 22.74 12.40 15.87
C LEU A 98 23.85 13.26 16.48
N GLN A 99 24.71 12.65 17.28
CA GLN A 99 25.92 13.28 17.77
C GLN A 99 26.76 13.67 16.55
N ARG A 100 27.04 14.97 16.42
CA ARG A 100 28.04 15.50 15.48
C ARG A 100 29.37 14.79 15.77
N VAL A 101 29.77 13.88 14.90
CA VAL A 101 31.14 13.35 14.86
C VAL A 101 32.08 14.55 14.69
N ARG A 102 32.76 14.95 15.77
CA ARG A 102 33.85 15.92 15.70
C ARG A 102 34.94 15.32 14.81
N ARG A 103 35.32 16.03 13.75
CA ARG A 103 36.53 15.71 12.97
C ARG A 103 37.74 15.76 13.92
N PRO A 104 38.65 14.77 13.91
CA PRO A 104 39.90 14.90 14.63
C PRO A 104 40.78 15.96 13.95
N GLU A 105 41.30 16.90 14.73
CA GLU A 105 42.31 17.86 14.28
C GLU A 105 43.62 17.13 13.97
N ARG A 106 44.21 17.46 12.82
CA ARG A 106 45.53 16.94 12.42
C ARG A 106 46.61 17.64 13.25
N PRO A 107 47.57 16.92 13.87
CA PRO A 107 48.71 17.56 14.51
C PRO A 107 49.62 18.20 13.44
N ARG A 108 49.97 19.47 13.66
CA ARG A 108 51.02 20.17 12.89
C ARG A 108 52.37 19.52 13.21
N ARG A 109 53.03 18.98 12.18
CA ARG A 109 54.45 18.59 12.25
C ARG A 109 55.32 19.85 12.28
N SER A 110 56.16 19.95 13.30
CA SER A 110 57.36 20.79 13.34
C SER A 110 58.47 20.18 12.50
#